data_AF-A0A2I1K559-F1
#
_entry.id   AF-A0A2I1K559-F1
#
_cell.length_a   1.000
_cell.length_b   1.000
_cell.length_c   1.000
_cell.angle_alpha   90.00
_cell.angle_beta   90.00
_cell.angle_gamma   90.00
#
_symmetry.space_group_name_H-M   'P 1'
#
loop_
_entity.id
_entity.type
_entity.pdbx_description
1 polymer ?
#
loop_
_entity_poly.entity_id
_entity_poly.type
_entity_poly.pdbx_seq_one_letter_code
_entity_poly.pdbx_strand_id
1 'polypeptide(L)'
;PNDQLMQITGSVNTLLTGERVALNFLQRMSGIATLTHCMVQALEGSTIKLLDTRKTTPGYRLLEKYAVRIGGGYNHRFSLSEAIMLKDNHIEAAGGVIPAIKAARAYSPF
;
A
#
# COMPACT_ATOMS: atom_id res chain seq x y z
N PRO A 1 11.05 -6.15 22.52
CA PRO A 1 10.54 -4.95 23.23
C PRO A 1 11.69 -4.27 23.97
N ASN A 2 11.72 -2.93 24.02
CA ASN A 2 12.84 -2.13 24.56
C ASN A 2 14.13 -2.15 23.72
N ASP A 3 14.05 -2.57 22.45
CA ASP A 3 15.19 -2.47 21.54
C ASP A 3 15.45 -1.00 21.17
N GLN A 4 16.71 -0.58 21.27
CA GLN A 4 17.13 0.75 20.83
C GLN A 4 17.18 0.79 19.30
N LEU A 5 16.12 1.32 18.67
CA LEU A 5 16.03 1.42 17.21
C LEU A 5 16.98 2.45 16.61
N MET A 6 17.16 3.59 17.29
CA MET A 6 17.95 4.72 16.80
C MET A 6 18.36 5.64 17.95
N GLN A 7 19.51 6.30 17.81
CA GLN A 7 19.92 7.43 18.64
C GLN A 7 20.05 8.67 17.74
N ILE A 8 19.46 9.79 18.15
CA ILE A 8 19.47 11.05 17.39
C ILE A 8 20.07 12.14 18.28
N THR A 9 21.00 12.93 17.73
CA THR A 9 21.66 14.03 18.43
C THR A 9 21.43 15.33 17.67
N GLY A 10 21.08 16.41 18.39
CA GLY A 10 20.77 17.71 17.79
C GLY A 10 20.36 18.73 18.85
N SER A 11 19.96 19.93 18.40
CA SER A 11 19.45 20.95 19.31
C SER A 11 18.17 20.47 20.00
N VAL A 12 18.01 20.79 21.29
CA VAL A 12 16.83 20.39 22.07
C VAL A 12 15.53 20.86 21.40
N ASN A 13 15.52 22.08 20.85
CA ASN A 13 14.36 22.64 20.16
C ASN A 13 13.99 21.79 18.93
N THR A 14 14.96 21.51 18.04
CA THR A 14 14.75 20.69 16.85
C THR A 14 14.23 19.29 17.20
N LEU A 15 14.82 18.65 18.21
CA LEU A 15 14.44 17.31 18.63
C LEU A 15 13.00 17.28 19.12
N LEU A 16 12.63 18.17 20.05
CA LEU A 16 11.29 18.19 20.65
C LEU A 16 10.20 18.63 19.67
N THR A 17 10.49 19.55 18.75
CA THR A 17 9.51 19.97 17.74
C THR A 17 9.22 18.88 16.71
N GLY A 18 10.25 18.13 16.29
CA GLY A 18 10.10 17.07 15.29
C GLY A 18 9.59 15.73 15.83
N GLU A 19 9.74 15.49 17.13
CA GLU A 19 9.53 14.19 17.77
C GLU A 19 8.17 13.57 17.44
N ARG A 20 7.08 14.30 17.68
CA ARG A 20 5.72 13.76 17.52
C ARG A 20 5.44 13.37 16.08
N VAL A 21 5.85 14.20 15.13
CA VAL A 21 5.65 13.94 13.70
C VAL A 21 6.44 12.71 13.29
N ALA A 22 7.72 12.62 13.67
CA ALA A 22 8.56 11.47 13.38
C ALA A 22 7.98 10.16 13.96
N LEU A 23 7.55 10.18 15.22
CA LEU A 23 6.94 9.03 15.88
C LEU A 23 5.63 8.61 15.21
N ASN A 24 4.78 9.55 14.80
CA ASN A 24 3.53 9.22 14.11
C ASN A 24 3.76 8.46 12.80
N PHE A 25 4.76 8.89 12.01
CA PHE A 25 5.14 8.16 10.78
C PHE A 25 5.72 6.79 11.09
N LEU A 26 6.68 6.72 12.03
CA LEU A 26 7.33 5.47 12.39
C LEU A 26 6.32 4.45 12.91
N GLN A 27 5.47 4.83 13.86
CA GLN A 27 4.46 3.96 14.44
C GLN A 27 3.47 3.46 13.39
N ARG A 28 2.97 4.34 12.52
CA ARG A 28 2.01 3.97 11.47
C ARG A 28 2.63 2.98 10.48
N MET A 29 3.82 3.28 9.96
CA MET A 29 4.46 2.43 8.96
C MET A 29 4.92 1.09 9.54
N SER A 30 5.47 1.10 10.77
CA SER A 30 5.81 -0.13 11.48
C SER A 30 4.57 -0.98 11.74
N GLY A 31 3.44 -0.39 12.13
CA GLY A 31 2.19 -1.11 12.32
C GLY A 31 1.70 -1.82 11.05
N ILE A 32 1.76 -1.13 9.90
CA ILE A 32 1.40 -1.72 8.60
C ILE A 32 2.36 -2.84 8.21
N ALA A 33 3.67 -2.63 8.33
CA ALA A 33 4.68 -3.64 8.00
C ALA A 33 4.54 -4.89 8.88
N THR A 34 4.35 -4.71 10.19
CA THR A 34 4.14 -5.81 11.14
C THR A 34 2.89 -6.62 10.80
N LEU A 35 1.75 -5.96 10.57
CA LEU A 35 0.51 -6.67 10.24
C LEU A 35 0.62 -7.41 8.89
N THR A 36 1.26 -6.77 7.90
CA THR A 36 1.54 -7.40 6.61
C THR A 36 2.40 -8.65 6.79
N HIS A 37 3.46 -8.56 7.60
CA HIS A 37 4.34 -9.69 7.88
C HIS A 37 3.57 -10.85 8.53
N CYS A 38 2.71 -10.58 9.51
CA CYS A 38 1.86 -11.62 10.11
C CYS A 38 0.96 -12.32 9.07
N MET A 39 0.38 -11.56 8.13
CA MET A 39 -0.45 -12.13 7.07
C MET A 39 0.37 -12.93 6.06
N VAL A 40 1.58 -12.48 5.71
CA VAL A 40 2.50 -13.21 4.83
C VAL A 40 2.95 -14.52 5.48
N GLN A 41 3.26 -14.49 6.77
CA GLN A 41 3.61 -15.69 7.54
C GLN A 41 2.46 -16.69 7.58
N ALA A 42 1.22 -16.24 7.69
CA ALA A 42 0.04 -17.12 7.61
C ALA A 42 -0.12 -17.81 6.23
N LEU A 43 0.58 -17.33 5.20
CA LEU A 43 0.60 -17.89 3.84
C LEU A 43 1.88 -18.69 3.55
N GLU A 44 2.73 -18.93 4.54
CA GLU A 44 4.01 -19.63 4.37
C GLU A 44 3.82 -21.03 3.74
N GLY A 45 4.74 -21.40 2.84
CA GLY A 45 4.67 -22.64 2.07
C GLY A 45 3.71 -22.61 0.87
N SER A 46 2.94 -21.53 0.70
CA SER A 46 2.10 -21.33 -0.49
C SER A 46 2.82 -20.52 -1.58
N THR A 47 2.29 -20.56 -2.81
CA THR A 47 2.71 -19.68 -3.91
C THR A 47 1.95 -18.34 -3.92
N ILE A 48 1.08 -18.11 -2.94
CA ILE A 48 0.17 -16.97 -2.88
C ILE A 48 0.96 -15.71 -2.48
N LYS A 49 0.67 -14.60 -3.16
CA LYS A 49 1.20 -13.28 -2.83
C LYS A 49 0.12 -12.42 -2.20
N LEU A 50 0.45 -11.79 -1.08
CA LEU A 50 -0.40 -10.79 -0.45
C LEU A 50 -0.26 -9.44 -1.17
N LEU A 51 -1.38 -8.85 -1.61
CA LEU A 51 -1.41 -7.52 -2.24
C LEU A 51 -2.14 -6.49 -1.40
N ASP A 52 -1.66 -5.25 -1.44
CA ASP A 52 -2.37 -4.09 -0.92
C ASP A 52 -3.52 -3.63 -1.86
N THR A 53 -4.15 -2.49 -1.52
CA THR A 53 -5.19 -1.88 -2.36
C THR A 53 -5.04 -0.36 -2.45
N ARG A 54 -6.04 0.31 -3.05
CA ARG A 54 -6.18 1.78 -3.03
C ARG A 54 -6.99 2.30 -1.83
N LYS A 55 -7.43 1.43 -0.92
CA LYS A 55 -8.10 1.80 0.34
C LYS A 55 -7.05 2.24 1.37
N THR A 56 -6.38 3.34 1.05
CA THR A 56 -5.28 3.93 1.83
C THR A 56 -5.71 5.25 2.44
N THR A 57 -5.00 5.69 3.47
CA THR A 57 -5.20 7.03 4.04
C THR A 57 -4.93 8.11 2.98
N PRO A 58 -5.82 9.10 2.77
CA PRO A 58 -5.60 10.16 1.80
C PRO A 58 -4.28 10.90 2.02
N GLY A 59 -3.46 11.04 0.98
CA GLY A 59 -2.13 11.66 1.05
C GLY A 59 -0.97 10.74 1.47
N TYR A 60 -1.24 9.57 2.04
CA TYR A 60 -0.21 8.69 2.61
C TYR A 60 0.05 7.42 1.78
N ARG A 61 -0.62 7.26 0.64
CA ARG A 61 -0.58 6.03 -0.18
C ARG A 61 0.85 5.55 -0.47
N LEU A 62 1.76 6.46 -0.82
CA LEU A 62 3.16 6.10 -1.10
C LEU A 62 3.83 5.43 0.11
N LEU A 63 3.66 6.00 1.29
CA LEU A 63 4.26 5.50 2.53
C LEU A 63 3.60 4.19 2.96
N GLU A 64 2.28 4.11 2.91
CA GLU A 64 1.56 2.88 3.31
C GLU A 64 1.88 1.70 2.39
N LYS A 65 1.99 1.93 1.07
CA LYS A 65 2.41 0.89 0.12
C LYS A 65 3.88 0.50 0.31
N TYR A 66 4.76 1.46 0.63
CA TYR A 66 6.14 1.16 0.99
C TYR A 66 6.20 0.25 2.24
N ALA A 67 5.42 0.57 3.28
CA ALA A 67 5.35 -0.24 4.49
C ALA A 67 4.84 -1.68 4.22
N VAL A 68 3.88 -1.87 3.32
CA VAL A 68 3.46 -3.21 2.86
C VAL A 68 4.63 -3.97 2.25
N ARG A 69 5.45 -3.33 1.40
CA ARG A 69 6.65 -3.98 0.83
C ARG A 69 7.65 -4.37 1.91
N ILE A 70 7.87 -3.52 2.92
CA ILE A 70 8.76 -3.84 4.05
C ILE A 70 8.24 -5.04 4.85
N GLY A 71 6.92 -5.18 5.01
CA GLY A 71 6.31 -6.36 5.62
C GLY A 71 6.31 -7.63 4.77
N GLY A 72 6.87 -7.60 3.55
CA GLY A 72 6.93 -8.75 2.63
C GLY A 72 5.73 -8.88 1.68
N GLY A 73 4.80 -7.93 1.71
CA GLY A 73 3.68 -7.87 0.76
C GLY A 73 4.09 -7.31 -0.60
N TYR A 74 3.12 -7.27 -1.53
CA TYR A 74 3.27 -6.75 -2.89
C TYR A 74 2.30 -5.61 -3.14
N ASN A 75 2.70 -4.70 -4.04
CA ASN A 75 1.87 -3.56 -4.38
C ASN A 75 0.97 -3.90 -5.57
N HIS A 76 -0.32 -3.70 -5.40
CA HIS A 76 -1.26 -3.53 -6.52
C HIS A 76 -1.05 -2.13 -7.16
N ARG A 77 -1.71 -1.84 -8.29
CA ARG A 77 -1.78 -0.50 -8.91
C ARG A 77 -1.96 0.63 -7.88
N PHE A 78 -1.15 1.67 -8.00
CA PHE A 78 -1.12 2.86 -7.17
C PHE A 78 -2.30 3.80 -7.45
N SER A 79 -2.60 4.01 -8.74
CA SER A 79 -3.61 4.95 -9.21
C SER A 79 -4.59 4.29 -10.19
N LEU A 80 -5.58 5.06 -10.64
CA LEU A 80 -6.46 4.63 -11.73
C LEU A 80 -5.74 4.65 -13.09
N SER A 81 -4.63 5.39 -13.21
CA SER A 81 -3.90 5.61 -14.46
C SER A 81 -2.87 4.51 -14.77
N GLU A 82 -2.46 3.70 -13.78
CA GLU A 82 -1.41 2.68 -13.98
C GLU A 82 -1.91 1.37 -14.58
N ALA A 83 -3.16 1.00 -14.33
CA ALA A 83 -3.73 -0.23 -14.84
C ALA A 83 -5.25 -0.14 -14.88
N ILE A 84 -5.85 -0.68 -15.93
CA ILE A 84 -7.30 -0.82 -16.03
C ILE A 84 -7.75 -2.00 -15.16
N MET A 85 -8.76 -1.76 -14.34
CA MET A 85 -9.42 -2.81 -13.56
C MET A 85 -10.92 -2.57 -13.67
N LEU A 86 -11.55 -3.41 -14.48
CA LEU A 86 -12.99 -3.43 -14.66
C LEU A 86 -13.63 -4.05 -13.43
N LYS A 87 -14.64 -3.37 -12.90
CA LYS A 87 -15.48 -3.83 -11.79
C LYS A 87 -16.92 -3.97 -12.25
N ASP A 88 -17.76 -4.53 -11.37
CA ASP A 88 -19.23 -4.53 -11.47
C ASP A 88 -19.82 -3.32 -12.21
N ASN A 89 -19.57 -2.09 -11.71
CA ASN A 89 -20.15 -0.88 -12.29
C ASN A 89 -19.75 -0.66 -13.76
N HIS A 90 -18.55 -1.09 -14.15
CA HIS A 90 -18.07 -0.94 -15.52
C HIS A 90 -18.69 -2.01 -16.43
N ILE A 91 -18.86 -3.22 -15.90
CA ILE A 91 -19.45 -4.36 -16.62
C ILE A 91 -20.92 -4.07 -16.89
N GLU A 92 -21.64 -3.57 -15.90
CA GLU A 92 -23.04 -3.14 -16.03
C GLU A 92 -23.17 -2.03 -17.07
N ALA A 93 -22.37 -0.97 -16.96
CA ALA A 93 -22.40 0.15 -17.90
C ALA A 93 -22.06 -0.25 -19.35
N ALA A 94 -21.19 -1.25 -19.54
CA ALA A 94 -20.82 -1.73 -20.87
C ALA A 94 -21.79 -2.78 -21.44
N GLY A 95 -22.77 -3.26 -20.67
CA GLY A 95 -23.68 -4.33 -21.08
C GLY A 95 -23.06 -5.73 -21.08
N GLY A 96 -22.03 -5.96 -20.27
CA GLY A 96 -21.42 -7.27 -20.06
C GLY A 96 -19.89 -7.28 -20.09
N VAL A 97 -19.31 -8.43 -19.71
CA VAL A 97 -17.85 -8.59 -19.56
C VAL A 97 -17.12 -8.43 -20.90
N ILE A 98 -17.61 -9.08 -21.96
CA ILE A 98 -16.96 -9.04 -23.29
C ILE A 98 -16.94 -7.61 -23.85
N PRO A 99 -18.07 -6.86 -23.89
CA PRO A 99 -18.07 -5.46 -24.29
C PRO A 99 -17.10 -4.59 -23.48
N ALA A 100 -17.07 -4.73 -22.15
CA ALA A 100 -16.19 -3.96 -21.28
C ALA A 100 -14.70 -4.18 -21.60
N ILE A 101 -14.29 -5.43 -21.83
CA ILE A 101 -12.91 -5.78 -22.19
C ILE A 101 -12.54 -5.21 -23.56
N LYS A 102 -13.44 -5.31 -24.55
CA LYS A 102 -13.22 -4.75 -25.90
C LYS A 102 -13.05 -3.24 -25.84
N ALA A 103 -13.91 -2.53 -25.10
CA ALA A 103 -13.82 -1.09 -24.93
C ALA A 103 -12.50 -0.68 -24.24
N ALA A 104 -12.10 -1.37 -23.18
CA ALA A 104 -10.84 -1.10 -22.49
C ALA A 104 -9.62 -1.27 -23.41
N ARG A 105 -9.56 -2.36 -24.18
CA ARG A 105 -8.47 -2.62 -25.14
C ARG A 105 -8.42 -1.62 -26.30
N ALA A 106 -9.58 -1.13 -26.75
CA ALA A 106 -9.67 -0.12 -27.79
C ALA A 106 -9.21 1.27 -27.28
N TYR A 107 -9.53 1.61 -26.04
CA TYR A 107 -9.16 2.89 -25.42
C TYR A 107 -7.67 2.99 -25.08
N SER A 108 -7.09 1.93 -24.53
CA SER A 108 -5.67 1.86 -24.17
C SER A 108 -5.03 0.62 -24.83
N PRO A 109 -4.66 0.72 -26.11
CA PRO A 109 -3.98 -0.36 -26.80
C PRO A 109 -2.53 -0.50 -26.29
N PHE A 110 -2.13 -1.76 -26.05
CA PHE A 110 -0.83 -2.23 -25.51
C PHE A 110 -0.59 -1.93 -24.02
#